data_AF-A0A3B9KKM8-F1
#
_entry.id   AF-A0A3B9KKM8-F1
#
_cell.length_a   1.000
_cell.length_b   1.000
_cell.length_c   1.000
_cell.angle_alpha   90.00
_cell.angle_beta   90.00
_cell.angle_gamma   90.00
#
_symmetry.space_group_name_H-M   'P 1'
#
loop_
_entity.id
_entity.type
_entity.pdbx_description
1 polymer ?
#
loop_
_entity_poly.entity_id
_entity_poly.type
_entity_poly.pdbx_seq_one_letter_code
_entity_poly.pdbx_strand_id
1 'polypeptide(L)'
;DGRIVSEFTGVLSEPNLRVFIRRIMPETGDLLLEKGKSLMLLGDLGGAEEALRQYLADNPESPAGLLALARLLLFEGRAREAKGILANFPASYEFNTAQLLKPVADAYLWLEKQQEPPKNALEAAYRNSLRLAKQGKIQLALDGFLDILRRDKHYRDDEVREVYLGLLEVLGEHHPDVRQYRADLSNVLF
;
A
#
# COMPACT_ATOMS: atom_id res chain seq x y z
N ASP A 1 34.14 -20.65 -9.68
CA ASP A 1 33.68 -20.75 -8.28
C ASP A 1 32.45 -19.88 -8.06
N GLY A 2 31.29 -20.48 -8.29
CA GLY A 2 29.99 -19.84 -8.15
C GLY A 2 29.65 -19.64 -6.68
N ARG A 3 29.56 -18.38 -6.25
CA ARG A 3 28.95 -18.03 -4.97
C ARG A 3 27.44 -18.03 -5.18
N ILE A 4 26.78 -18.98 -4.55
CA ILE A 4 25.33 -19.05 -4.45
C ILE A 4 24.89 -17.84 -3.63
N VAL A 5 24.19 -16.92 -4.29
CA VAL A 5 23.42 -15.85 -3.64
C VAL A 5 22.19 -16.54 -3.06
N SER A 6 22.04 -16.48 -1.74
CA SER A 6 20.88 -17.05 -1.06
C SER A 6 19.61 -16.36 -1.56
N GLU A 7 18.78 -17.13 -2.27
CA GLU A 7 17.37 -16.85 -2.48
C GLU A 7 16.71 -16.53 -1.13
N PHE A 8 16.13 -15.34 -1.01
CA PHE A 8 15.09 -15.08 -0.02
C PHE A 8 13.74 -15.39 -0.66
N THR A 9 13.44 -16.68 -0.78
CA THR A 9 12.09 -17.21 -1.01
C THR A 9 11.73 -18.03 0.23
N GLY A 10 10.90 -17.49 1.12
CA GLY A 10 10.47 -18.26 2.28
C GLY A 10 9.66 -17.45 3.28
N VAL A 11 8.43 -17.89 3.47
CA VAL A 11 7.50 -17.51 4.55
C VAL A 11 8.25 -17.25 5.86
N LEU A 12 8.01 -16.09 6.49
CA LEU A 12 8.54 -15.78 7.81
C LEU A 12 8.21 -16.93 8.78
N SER A 13 9.23 -17.53 9.39
CA SER A 13 9.02 -18.59 10.37
C SER A 13 8.26 -18.07 11.59
N GLU A 14 7.39 -18.89 12.19
CA GLU A 14 6.56 -18.52 13.34
C GLU A 14 7.34 -17.85 14.51
N PRO A 15 8.59 -18.26 14.84
CA PRO A 15 9.39 -17.59 15.86
C PRO A 15 9.84 -16.18 15.46
N ASN A 16 10.21 -15.99 14.19
CA ASN A 16 10.61 -14.68 13.66
C ASN A 16 9.41 -13.73 13.58
N LEU A 17 8.23 -14.29 13.29
CA LEU A 17 6.95 -13.60 13.35
C LEU A 17 6.66 -13.05 14.75
N ARG A 18 6.81 -13.87 15.79
CA ARG A 18 6.57 -13.46 17.19
C ARG A 18 7.54 -12.40 17.68
N VAL A 19 8.81 -12.49 17.30
CA VAL A 19 9.82 -11.48 17.64
C VAL A 19 9.54 -10.15 16.95
N PHE A 20 9.10 -10.19 15.69
CA PHE A 20 8.70 -9.01 14.94
C PHE A 20 7.43 -8.36 15.54
N ILE A 21 6.40 -9.14 15.83
CA ILE A 21 5.15 -8.70 16.49
C ILE A 21 5.42 -8.05 17.86
N ARG A 22 6.32 -8.62 18.67
CA ARG A 22 6.67 -8.05 19.98
C ARG A 22 7.42 -6.72 19.89
N ARG A 23 8.10 -6.45 18.77
CA ARG A 23 8.89 -5.23 18.57
C ARG A 23 8.04 -4.06 18.06
N ILE A 24 6.84 -4.33 17.54
CA ILE A 24 5.92 -3.33 17.00
C ILE A 24 4.78 -2.97 17.95
N MET A 25 4.54 -3.72 19.04
CA MET A 25 3.52 -3.38 20.04
C MET A 25 4.03 -2.35 21.07
N PRO A 26 3.45 -1.14 21.15
CA PRO A 26 3.71 -0.20 22.24
C PRO A 26 2.85 -0.53 23.47
N GLU A 27 3.32 -0.16 24.67
CA GLU A 27 2.71 -0.56 25.95
C GLU A 27 1.35 0.10 26.30
N THR A 28 0.77 0.96 25.46
CA THR A 28 -0.54 1.61 25.71
C THR A 28 -1.31 1.94 24.43
N GLY A 29 -1.55 0.95 23.57
CA GLY A 29 -2.43 1.08 22.39
C GLY A 29 -3.80 0.41 22.61
N ASP A 30 -4.83 0.85 21.88
CA ASP A 30 -6.08 0.09 21.79
C ASP A 30 -5.78 -1.27 21.16
N LEU A 31 -6.02 -2.34 21.91
CA LEU A 31 -5.64 -3.71 21.55
C LEU A 31 -6.24 -4.13 20.20
N LEU A 32 -7.43 -3.63 19.82
CA LEU A 32 -8.05 -3.98 18.55
C LEU A 32 -7.36 -3.29 17.37
N LEU A 33 -6.98 -2.02 17.52
CA LEU A 33 -6.24 -1.30 16.50
C LEU A 33 -4.87 -1.95 16.24
N GLU A 34 -4.14 -2.27 17.30
CA GLU A 34 -2.82 -2.90 17.19
C GLU A 34 -2.91 -4.34 16.68
N LYS A 35 -3.95 -5.08 17.07
CA LYS A 35 -4.27 -6.40 16.49
C LYS A 35 -4.50 -6.28 14.99
N GLY A 36 -5.34 -5.32 14.56
CA GLY A 36 -5.62 -5.08 13.15
C GLY A 36 -4.37 -4.81 12.32
N LYS A 37 -3.54 -3.83 12.75
CA LYS A 37 -2.26 -3.50 12.11
C LYS A 37 -1.31 -4.70 12.06
N SER A 38 -1.22 -5.47 13.14
CA SER A 38 -0.38 -6.67 13.20
C SER A 38 -0.86 -7.71 12.20
N LEU A 39 -2.15 -8.00 12.14
CA LEU A 39 -2.71 -8.99 11.21
C LEU A 39 -2.50 -8.60 9.73
N MET A 40 -2.59 -7.31 9.39
CA MET A 40 -2.23 -6.82 8.04
C MET A 40 -0.80 -7.22 7.68
N LEU A 41 0.13 -7.00 8.61
CA LEU A 41 1.55 -7.30 8.43
C LEU A 41 1.83 -8.80 8.33
N LEU A 42 0.98 -9.64 8.93
CA LEU A 42 1.03 -11.10 8.82
C LEU A 42 0.32 -11.64 7.58
N GLY A 43 -0.37 -10.78 6.83
CA GLY A 43 -1.17 -11.16 5.66
C GLY A 43 -2.54 -11.76 5.98
N ASP A 44 -2.97 -11.76 7.25
CA ASP A 44 -4.34 -12.12 7.64
C ASP A 44 -5.25 -10.89 7.46
N LEU A 45 -5.58 -10.60 6.19
CA LEU A 45 -6.36 -9.43 5.81
C LEU A 45 -7.79 -9.46 6.36
N GLY A 46 -8.41 -10.65 6.40
CA GLY A 46 -9.77 -10.83 6.91
C GLY A 46 -9.85 -10.57 8.42
N GLY A 47 -8.93 -11.16 9.18
CA GLY A 47 -8.84 -10.90 10.62
C GLY A 47 -8.44 -9.45 10.93
N ALA A 48 -7.60 -8.85 10.10
CA ALA A 48 -7.27 -7.44 10.21
C ALA A 48 -8.49 -6.54 10.01
N GLU A 49 -9.30 -6.78 8.97
CA GLU A 49 -10.49 -6.01 8.68
C GLU A 49 -11.49 -6.09 9.84
N GLU A 50 -11.74 -7.30 10.35
CA GLU A 50 -12.64 -7.52 11.49
C GLU A 50 -12.21 -6.70 12.71
N ALA A 51 -10.92 -6.79 13.09
CA ALA A 51 -10.39 -6.06 14.23
C ALA A 51 -10.47 -4.54 14.05
N LEU A 52 -10.12 -4.03 12.85
CA LEU A 52 -10.17 -2.59 12.54
C LEU A 52 -11.59 -2.04 12.51
N ARG A 53 -12.54 -2.80 11.96
CA ARG A 53 -13.96 -2.40 11.95
C ARG A 53 -14.56 -2.43 13.34
N GLN A 54 -14.22 -3.43 14.16
CA GLN A 54 -14.64 -3.46 15.55
C GLN A 54 -14.09 -2.25 16.33
N TYR A 55 -12.81 -1.92 16.14
CA TYR A 55 -12.21 -0.72 16.72
C TYR A 55 -12.94 0.57 16.30
N LEU A 56 -13.26 0.71 15.01
CA LEU A 56 -13.96 1.87 14.47
C LEU A 56 -15.44 1.93 14.85
N ALA A 57 -16.07 0.82 15.26
CA ALA A 57 -17.43 0.86 15.78
C ALA A 57 -17.50 1.65 17.10
N ASP A 58 -16.47 1.50 17.94
CA ASP A 58 -16.35 2.23 19.22
C ASP A 58 -15.69 3.61 19.04
N ASN A 59 -14.87 3.76 17.99
CA ASN A 59 -14.06 4.97 17.73
C ASN A 59 -14.21 5.47 16.28
N PRO A 60 -15.42 5.87 15.83
CA PRO A 60 -15.72 6.08 14.41
C PRO A 60 -14.90 7.19 13.73
N GLU A 61 -14.43 8.17 14.50
CA GLU A 61 -13.62 9.28 13.98
C GLU A 61 -12.12 9.10 14.24
N SER A 62 -11.67 7.93 14.72
CA SER A 62 -10.25 7.69 15.00
C SER A 62 -9.42 7.75 13.72
N PRO A 63 -8.54 8.76 13.56
CA PRO A 63 -7.74 8.90 12.33
C PRO A 63 -6.84 7.69 12.10
N ALA A 64 -6.25 7.13 13.17
CA ALA A 64 -5.39 5.97 13.09
C ALA A 64 -6.14 4.71 12.60
N GLY A 65 -7.37 4.49 13.07
CA GLY A 65 -8.22 3.38 12.61
C GLY A 65 -8.67 3.55 11.17
N LEU A 66 -9.12 4.76 10.82
CA LEU A 66 -9.55 5.10 9.46
C LEU A 66 -8.40 4.93 8.46
N LEU A 67 -7.19 5.36 8.82
CA LEU A 67 -6.01 5.21 7.99
C LEU A 67 -5.64 3.74 7.79
N ALA A 68 -5.63 2.95 8.88
CA ALA A 68 -5.34 1.52 8.80
C ALA A 68 -6.35 0.77 7.91
N LEU A 69 -7.65 1.06 8.07
CA LEU A 69 -8.69 0.46 7.24
C LEU A 69 -8.57 0.91 5.78
N ALA A 70 -8.28 2.18 5.50
CA ALA A 70 -8.08 2.66 4.14
C ALA A 70 -6.90 1.97 3.44
N ARG A 71 -5.76 1.77 4.15
CA ARG A 71 -4.62 1.01 3.62
C ARG A 71 -5.02 -0.43 3.31
N LEU A 72 -5.70 -1.11 4.22
CA LEU A 72 -6.16 -2.50 4.03
C LEU A 72 -7.06 -2.61 2.79
N LEU A 73 -8.05 -1.73 2.67
CA LEU A 73 -8.98 -1.70 1.53
C LEU A 73 -8.24 -1.45 0.21
N LEU A 74 -7.22 -0.59 0.19
CA LEU A 74 -6.40 -0.38 -1.02
C LEU A 74 -5.49 -1.57 -1.33
N PHE A 75 -4.97 -2.25 -0.31
CA PHE A 75 -4.21 -3.48 -0.50
C PHE A 75 -5.08 -4.56 -1.18
N GLU A 76 -6.35 -4.67 -0.80
CA GLU A 76 -7.34 -5.56 -1.41
C GLU A 76 -7.96 -5.02 -2.71
N GLY A 77 -7.52 -3.86 -3.20
CA GLY A 77 -8.05 -3.25 -4.42
C GLY A 77 -9.48 -2.67 -4.29
N ARG A 78 -10.05 -2.59 -3.09
CA ARG A 78 -11.38 -2.05 -2.75
C ARG A 78 -11.40 -0.51 -2.72
N ALA A 79 -10.99 0.08 -3.83
CA ALA A 79 -10.76 1.52 -3.98
C ALA A 79 -11.97 2.40 -3.65
N ARG A 80 -13.18 1.96 -3.98
CA ARG A 80 -14.40 2.75 -3.77
C ARG A 80 -14.66 3.02 -2.29
N GLU A 81 -14.48 2.01 -1.45
CA GLU A 81 -14.69 2.14 -0.01
C GLU A 81 -13.55 2.94 0.63
N ALA A 82 -12.31 2.65 0.26
CA ALA A 82 -11.15 3.43 0.70
C ALA A 82 -11.32 4.92 0.36
N LYS A 83 -11.77 5.25 -0.86
CA LYS A 83 -12.04 6.63 -1.27
C LYS A 83 -13.11 7.30 -0.41
N GLY A 84 -14.14 6.55 0.02
CA GLY A 84 -15.16 7.06 0.93
C GLY A 84 -14.57 7.51 2.28
N ILE A 85 -13.67 6.72 2.85
CA ILE A 85 -12.94 7.06 4.07
C ILE A 85 -12.04 8.29 3.85
N LEU A 86 -11.24 8.27 2.78
CA LEU A 86 -10.24 9.31 2.50
C LEU A 86 -10.86 10.67 2.13
N ALA A 87 -12.08 10.69 1.59
CA ALA A 87 -12.78 11.91 1.21
C ALA A 87 -13.12 12.79 2.43
N ASN A 88 -13.48 12.17 3.55
CA ASN A 88 -13.91 12.84 4.77
C ASN A 88 -12.92 12.63 5.93
N PHE A 89 -11.64 12.40 5.62
CA PHE A 89 -10.64 12.09 6.63
C PHE A 89 -10.41 13.29 7.57
N PRO A 90 -10.46 13.11 8.91
CA PRO A 90 -10.35 14.21 9.87
C PRO A 90 -8.97 14.86 9.90
N ALA A 91 -8.92 16.16 10.15
CA ALA A 91 -7.68 16.88 10.40
C ALA A 91 -6.97 16.29 11.62
N SER A 92 -5.74 15.81 11.42
CA SER A 92 -5.01 14.99 12.38
C SER A 92 -3.55 14.86 11.96
N TYR A 93 -2.73 14.22 12.80
CA TYR A 93 -1.36 13.86 12.46
C TYR A 93 -1.30 12.95 11.22
N GLU A 94 -2.26 12.02 11.11
CA GLU A 94 -2.40 11.04 10.03
C GLU A 94 -2.89 11.65 8.70
N PHE A 95 -3.38 12.88 8.70
CA PHE A 95 -4.06 13.48 7.55
C PHE A 95 -3.19 13.51 6.29
N ASN A 96 -1.92 13.92 6.42
CA ASN A 96 -1.00 14.01 5.27
C ASN A 96 -0.72 12.63 4.69
N THR A 97 -0.54 11.63 5.55
CA THR A 97 -0.38 10.23 5.16
C THR A 97 -1.63 9.72 4.45
N ALA A 98 -2.82 10.04 4.95
CA ALA A 98 -4.07 9.69 4.28
C ALA A 98 -4.19 10.35 2.88
N GLN A 99 -3.69 11.58 2.70
CA GLN A 99 -3.70 12.21 1.37
C GLN A 99 -2.86 11.44 0.33
N LEU A 100 -1.75 10.84 0.75
CA LEU A 100 -0.90 10.01 -0.14
C LEU A 100 -1.63 8.78 -0.69
N LEU A 101 -2.71 8.32 -0.04
CA LEU A 101 -3.50 7.17 -0.47
C LEU A 101 -4.52 7.51 -1.57
N LYS A 102 -4.91 8.79 -1.71
CA LYS A 102 -5.94 9.21 -2.67
C LYS A 102 -5.58 8.91 -4.13
N PRO A 103 -4.35 9.19 -4.62
CA PRO A 103 -3.95 8.86 -5.99
C PRO A 103 -4.12 7.37 -6.32
N VAL A 104 -3.83 6.47 -5.37
CA VAL A 104 -4.03 5.02 -5.56
C VAL A 104 -5.50 4.68 -5.75
N ALA A 105 -6.37 5.21 -4.88
CA ALA A 105 -7.81 5.00 -4.98
C ALA A 105 -8.35 5.53 -6.32
N ASP A 106 -7.93 6.72 -6.73
CA ASP A 106 -8.35 7.34 -7.98
C ASP A 106 -7.87 6.59 -9.21
N ALA A 107 -6.61 6.14 -9.22
CA ALA A 107 -6.05 5.34 -10.31
C ALA A 107 -6.74 3.98 -10.45
N TYR A 108 -7.07 3.33 -9.33
CA TYR A 108 -7.83 2.07 -9.34
C TYR A 108 -9.26 2.25 -9.87
N LEU A 109 -9.92 3.34 -9.53
CA LEU A 109 -11.26 3.66 -10.05
C LEU A 109 -11.21 4.13 -11.51
N TRP A 110 -10.14 4.82 -11.93
CA TRP A 110 -9.88 5.14 -13.32
C TRP A 110 -9.71 3.87 -14.15
N LEU A 111 -8.95 2.89 -13.65
CA LEU A 111 -8.73 1.59 -14.30
C LEU A 111 -10.05 0.84 -14.51
N GLU A 112 -10.96 0.84 -13.53
CA GLU A 112 -12.29 0.19 -13.64
C GLU A 112 -13.14 0.75 -14.79
N LYS A 113 -12.92 2.01 -15.17
CA LYS A 113 -13.63 2.68 -16.27
C LYS A 113 -13.02 2.42 -17.63
N GLN A 114 -11.84 1.81 -17.71
CA GLN A 114 -11.16 1.57 -18.97
C GLN A 114 -11.73 0.34 -19.68
N GLN A 115 -12.42 0.57 -20.80
CA GLN A 115 -13.01 -0.50 -21.64
C GLN A 115 -12.24 -0.68 -22.96
N GLU A 116 -11.71 0.41 -23.51
CA GLU A 116 -10.93 0.41 -24.75
C GLU A 116 -9.52 -0.16 -24.54
N PRO A 117 -8.88 -0.71 -25.59
CA PRO A 117 -7.48 -1.11 -25.51
C PRO A 117 -6.56 0.08 -25.17
N PRO A 118 -5.38 -0.17 -24.56
CA PRO A 118 -4.42 0.89 -24.27
C PRO A 118 -3.94 1.55 -25.57
N LYS A 119 -3.79 2.88 -25.57
CA LYS A 119 -3.42 3.64 -26.77
C LYS A 119 -1.96 3.45 -27.18
N ASN A 120 -1.11 3.11 -26.22
CA ASN A 120 0.32 2.89 -26.42
C ASN A 120 0.90 1.97 -25.35
N ALA A 121 2.19 1.64 -25.49
CA ALA A 121 2.90 0.74 -24.58
C ALA A 121 2.99 1.26 -23.14
N LEU A 122 3.12 2.58 -22.92
CA LEU A 122 3.16 3.16 -21.58
C LEU A 122 1.81 3.04 -20.87
N GLU A 123 0.71 3.27 -21.59
CA GLU A 123 -0.63 3.09 -21.02
C GLU A 123 -0.91 1.61 -20.73
N ALA A 124 -0.45 0.71 -21.59
CA ALA A 124 -0.55 -0.74 -21.36
C ALA A 124 0.21 -1.15 -20.09
N ALA A 125 1.43 -0.66 -19.91
CA ALA A 125 2.23 -0.89 -18.71
C ALA A 125 1.54 -0.32 -17.46
N TYR A 126 1.06 0.93 -17.53
CA TYR A 126 0.38 1.60 -16.41
C TYR A 126 -0.83 0.80 -15.93
N ARG A 127 -1.72 0.42 -16.86
CA ARG A 127 -2.90 -0.40 -16.54
C ARG A 127 -2.52 -1.76 -15.98
N ASN A 128 -1.44 -2.36 -16.48
CA ASN A 128 -0.96 -3.64 -15.97
C ASN A 128 -0.43 -3.53 -14.53
N SER A 129 0.40 -2.53 -14.24
CA SER A 129 0.91 -2.27 -12.88
C SER A 129 -0.22 -2.00 -11.90
N LEU A 130 -1.23 -1.21 -12.27
CA LEU A 130 -2.42 -1.01 -11.44
C LEU A 130 -3.18 -2.32 -11.18
N ARG A 131 -3.33 -3.21 -12.18
CA ARG A 131 -3.96 -4.53 -11.98
C ARG A 131 -3.18 -5.40 -10.99
N LEU A 132 -1.85 -5.40 -11.07
CA LEU A 132 -1.00 -6.12 -10.12
C LEU A 132 -1.19 -5.57 -8.71
N ALA A 133 -1.18 -4.24 -8.55
CA ALA A 133 -1.37 -3.59 -7.27
C ALA A 133 -2.75 -3.92 -6.65
N LYS A 134 -3.84 -3.89 -7.45
CA LYS A 134 -5.20 -4.29 -7.01
C LYS A 134 -5.29 -5.77 -6.57
N GLN A 135 -4.37 -6.62 -7.02
CA GLN A 135 -4.28 -8.02 -6.62
C GLN A 135 -3.37 -8.23 -5.39
N GLY A 136 -2.99 -7.17 -4.68
CA GLY A 136 -2.04 -7.22 -3.57
C GLY A 136 -0.60 -7.46 -3.99
N LYS A 137 -0.29 -7.55 -5.30
CA LYS A 137 1.06 -7.75 -5.83
C LYS A 137 1.78 -6.41 -5.98
N ILE A 138 1.86 -5.66 -4.87
CA ILE A 138 2.30 -4.26 -4.87
C ILE A 138 3.76 -4.13 -5.30
N GLN A 139 4.68 -5.02 -4.86
CA GLN A 139 6.08 -4.98 -5.30
C GLN A 139 6.23 -5.04 -6.82
N LEU A 140 5.55 -6.00 -7.47
CA LEU A 140 5.56 -6.13 -8.93
C LEU A 140 4.96 -4.90 -9.63
N ALA A 141 3.97 -4.25 -9.00
CA ALA A 141 3.42 -3.00 -9.52
C ALA A 141 4.43 -1.85 -9.41
N LEU A 142 5.12 -1.72 -8.27
CA LEU A 142 6.16 -0.71 -8.04
C LEU A 142 7.28 -0.85 -9.08
N ASP A 143 7.75 -2.07 -9.37
CA ASP A 143 8.74 -2.33 -10.42
C ASP A 143 8.26 -1.81 -11.79
N GLY A 144 7.01 -2.13 -12.16
CA GLY A 144 6.42 -1.67 -13.41
C GLY A 144 6.23 -0.15 -13.47
N PHE A 145 5.93 0.51 -12.35
CA PHE A 145 5.87 1.98 -12.29
C PHE A 145 7.26 2.62 -12.40
N LEU A 146 8.30 2.03 -11.83
CA LEU A 146 9.68 2.50 -12.05
C LEU A 146 10.07 2.42 -13.53
N ASP A 147 9.69 1.36 -14.24
CA ASP A 147 9.93 1.24 -15.68
C ASP A 147 9.21 2.31 -16.51
N ILE A 148 8.01 2.72 -16.09
CA ILE A 148 7.29 3.84 -16.72
C ILE A 148 8.04 5.15 -16.45
N LEU A 149 8.40 5.42 -15.19
CA LEU A 149 9.09 6.65 -14.78
C LEU A 149 10.49 6.80 -15.39
N ARG A 150 11.19 5.68 -15.65
CA ARG A 150 12.46 5.67 -16.40
C ARG A 150 12.31 6.17 -17.84
N ARG A 151 11.14 5.96 -18.44
CA ARG A 151 10.84 6.38 -19.82
C ARG A 151 10.26 7.78 -19.87
N ASP A 152 9.38 8.11 -18.93
CA ASP A 152 8.74 9.41 -18.80
C ASP A 152 8.47 9.72 -17.32
N LYS A 153 9.31 10.59 -16.75
CA LYS A 153 9.28 10.98 -15.33
C LYS A 153 8.00 11.73 -14.94
N HIS A 154 7.33 12.34 -15.92
CA HIS A 154 6.13 13.17 -15.74
C HIS A 154 4.90 12.52 -16.37
N TYR A 155 4.94 11.21 -16.63
CA TYR A 155 3.85 10.50 -17.30
C TYR A 155 2.52 10.74 -16.59
N ARG A 156 1.53 11.21 -17.35
CA ARG A 156 0.20 11.60 -16.89
C ARG A 156 0.23 12.67 -15.80
N ASP A 157 1.03 13.71 -16.01
CA ASP A 157 1.12 14.87 -15.10
C ASP A 157 1.49 14.43 -13.67
N ASP A 158 2.58 13.67 -13.57
CA ASP A 158 3.10 13.07 -12.33
C ASP A 158 2.23 12.01 -11.63
N GLU A 159 1.05 11.64 -12.18
CA GLU A 159 0.14 10.65 -11.57
C GLU A 159 0.85 9.35 -11.18
N VAL A 160 1.77 8.85 -12.00
CA VAL A 160 2.51 7.61 -11.70
C VAL A 160 3.39 7.73 -10.46
N ARG A 161 4.06 8.88 -10.28
CA ARG A 161 4.89 9.14 -9.11
C ARG A 161 4.02 9.17 -7.86
N GLU A 162 2.87 9.82 -7.93
CA GLU A 162 1.93 9.92 -6.81
C GLU A 162 1.34 8.57 -6.43
N VAL A 163 0.91 7.77 -7.41
CA VAL A 163 0.44 6.39 -7.19
C VAL A 163 1.53 5.53 -6.58
N TYR A 164 2.77 5.65 -7.06
CA TYR A 164 3.91 4.92 -6.51
C TYR A 164 4.13 5.24 -5.02
N LEU A 165 4.15 6.52 -4.65
CA LEU A 165 4.30 6.95 -3.26
C LEU A 165 3.14 6.46 -2.39
N GLY A 166 1.91 6.54 -2.92
CA GLY A 166 0.73 6.04 -2.22
C GLY A 166 0.77 4.52 -2.01
N LEU A 167 1.32 3.75 -2.95
CA LEU A 167 1.46 2.30 -2.78
C LEU A 167 2.53 1.91 -1.75
N LEU A 168 3.60 2.70 -1.60
CA LEU A 168 4.52 2.54 -0.48
C LEU A 168 3.83 2.78 0.86
N GLU A 169 2.89 3.73 0.89
CA GLU A 169 2.10 4.02 2.07
C GLU A 169 1.07 2.92 2.37
N VAL A 170 0.52 2.27 1.34
CA VAL A 170 -0.33 1.06 1.50
C VAL A 170 0.45 -0.09 2.14
N LEU A 171 1.70 -0.32 1.73
CA LEU A 171 2.57 -1.33 2.37
C LEU A 171 2.91 -0.97 3.83
N GLY A 172 2.99 0.33 4.12
CA GLY A 172 3.34 0.84 5.44
C GLY A 172 4.85 0.90 5.69
N GLU A 173 5.27 1.84 6.53
CA GLU A 173 6.69 2.18 6.74
C GLU A 173 7.55 1.04 7.33
N HIS A 174 6.92 0.06 7.99
CA HIS A 174 7.61 -1.08 8.58
C HIS A 174 7.83 -2.25 7.61
N HIS A 175 7.27 -2.18 6.40
CA HIS A 175 7.49 -3.20 5.39
C HIS A 175 8.98 -3.21 4.96
N PRO A 176 9.66 -4.37 4.93
CA PRO A 176 11.11 -4.45 4.74
C PRO A 176 11.60 -3.79 3.45
N ASP A 177 10.81 -3.86 2.39
CA ASP A 177 11.20 -3.41 1.04
C ASP A 177 10.97 -1.90 0.82
N VAL A 178 10.20 -1.20 1.66
CA VAL A 178 9.81 0.20 1.41
C VAL A 178 11.03 1.12 1.32
N ARG A 179 12.08 0.88 2.13
CA ARG A 179 13.31 1.68 2.05
C ARG A 179 14.01 1.54 0.70
N GLN A 180 14.10 0.32 0.17
CA GLN A 180 14.73 0.06 -1.12
C GLN A 180 13.95 0.75 -2.25
N TYR A 181 12.63 0.59 -2.27
CA TYR A 181 11.78 1.22 -3.27
C TYR A 181 11.80 2.77 -3.23
N ARG A 182 11.98 3.39 -2.06
CA ARG A 182 12.20 4.84 -1.97
C ARG A 182 13.53 5.26 -2.62
N ALA A 183 14.60 4.48 -2.39
CA ALA A 183 15.90 4.74 -3.02
C ALA A 183 15.83 4.56 -4.55
N ASP A 184 15.16 3.52 -5.02
CA ASP A 184 15.00 3.26 -6.45
C ASP A 184 14.21 4.37 -7.15
N LEU A 185 13.15 4.89 -6.52
CA LEU A 185 12.42 6.04 -7.04
C LEU A 185 13.33 7.27 -7.15
N SER A 186 14.11 7.56 -6.10
CA SER A 186 15.05 8.69 -6.11
C SER A 186 16.04 8.59 -7.29
N ASN A 187 16.60 7.40 -7.53
CA ASN A 187 17.54 7.14 -8.63
C ASN A 187 16.90 7.28 -10.02
N VAL A 188 15.60 7.05 -10.15
CA VAL A 188 14.89 7.23 -11.42
C VAL A 188 14.57 8.72 -11.66
N LEU A 189 14.28 9.49 -10.61
CA LEU A 189 13.85 10.87 -10.74
C LEU A 189 15.01 11.88 -10.88
N PHE A 190 16.17 11.60 -10.28
CA PHE A 190 17.31 12.53 -10.23
C PHE A 190 18.58 11.90 -10.82
#